data_AF-A0A8J7QRD3-F1
#
_entry.id   AF-A0A8J7QRD3-F1
#
_cell.length_a   1.000
_cell.length_b   1.000
_cell.length_c   1.000
_cell.angle_alpha   90.00
_cell.angle_beta   90.00
_cell.angle_gamma   90.00
#
_symmetry.space_group_name_H-M   'P 1'
#
loop_
_entity.id
_entity.type
_entity.pdbx_description
1 polymer ?
#
loop_
_entity_poly.entity_id
_entity_poly.type
_entity_poly.pdbx_seq_one_letter_code
_entity_poly.pdbx_strand_id
1 'polypeptide(L)' 'MLNIVFDRNCVYQTAYHVVWCPKYRKPVLTGTIPAFVQNQIQEI' A
#
# COMPACT_ATOMS: atom_id res chain seq x y z
N MET A 1 -15.37 -5.62 -12.27
CA MET A 1 -16.36 -5.77 -11.19
C MET A 1 -15.82 -4.99 -9.99
N LEU A 2 -16.62 -4.13 -9.37
CA LEU A 2 -16.18 -3.34 -8.21
C LEU A 2 -16.20 -4.24 -6.97
N ASN A 3 -15.14 -4.20 -6.15
CA ASN A 3 -15.09 -4.91 -4.87
C ASN A 3 -15.82 -4.08 -3.81
N ILE A 4 -17.07 -4.46 -3.52
CA ILE A 4 -17.93 -3.81 -2.53
C ILE A 4 -17.91 -4.68 -1.27
N VAL A 5 -17.69 -4.05 -0.12
CA VAL A 5 -17.70 -4.70 1.20
C VAL A 5 -19.03 -4.42 1.88
N PHE A 6 -19.61 -5.46 2.46
CA PHE A 6 -20.84 -5.40 3.25
C PHE A 6 -20.52 -5.77 4.71
N ASP A 7 -20.99 -4.96 5.65
CA ASP A 7 -20.97 -5.19 7.09
C ASP A 7 -22.40 -5.06 7.63
N ARG A 8 -22.64 -5.45 8.90
CA ARG A 8 -23.98 -5.58 9.52
C ARG A 8 -24.90 -4.40 9.21
N ASN A 9 -24.37 -3.17 9.25
CA ASN A 9 -25.11 -1.93 9.01
C ASN A 9 -24.41 -0.99 8.01
N CYS A 10 -23.46 -1.47 7.21
CA CYS A 10 -22.67 -0.60 6.30
C CYS A 10 -22.36 -1.29 4.97
N VAL A 11 -22.40 -0.52 3.89
CA VAL A 11 -21.96 -0.94 2.55
C VAL A 11 -21.03 0.11 2.02
N TYR A 12 -19.80 -0.28 1.67
CA TYR A 12 -18.79 0.66 1.25
C TYR A 12 -17.83 0.06 0.21
N GLN A 13 -17.21 0.95 -0.54
CA GLN A 13 -16.09 0.63 -1.42
C GLN A 13 -15.03 1.69 -1.19
N THR A 14 -13.89 1.27 -0.63
CA THR A 14 -12.82 2.18 -0.26
C THR A 14 -11.56 1.80 -1.00
N ALA A 15 -11.02 2.73 -1.79
CA ALA A 15 -9.75 2.57 -2.49
C ALA A 15 -8.95 3.88 -2.35
N TYR A 16 -7.67 3.75 -2.01
CA TYR A 16 -6.77 4.88 -1.81
C TYR A 16 -5.59 4.79 -2.77
N HIS A 17 -5.15 5.95 -3.28
CA HIS A 17 -3.88 6.08 -3.98
C HIS A 17 -2.87 6.72 -3.04
N VAL A 18 -1.96 5.92 -2.49
CA VAL A 18 -0.95 6.35 -1.51
C VAL A 18 0.43 6.36 -2.16
N VAL A 19 1.10 7.51 -2.09
CA VAL A 19 2.46 7.70 -2.61
C VAL A 19 3.32 8.32 -1.52
N TRP A 20 4.56 7.87 -1.41
CA TRP A 20 5.53 8.37 -0.45
C TRP A 20 6.94 8.36 -1.04
N CYS A 21 7.90 8.98 -0.34
CA CYS A 21 9.31 9.00 -0.76
C CYS A 21 10.26 8.75 0.41
N PRO A 22 11.45 8.16 0.17
CA PRO A 22 12.47 8.01 1.20
C PRO A 22 12.92 9.35 1.79
N LYS A 23 13.42 9.33 3.03
CA LYS A 23 13.96 10.52 3.69
C LYS A 23 15.06 11.15 2.81
N TYR A 24 15.01 12.47 2.66
CA TYR A 24 15.87 13.27 1.79
C TYR A 24 15.78 12.92 0.29
N ARG A 25 14.72 12.21 -0.15
CA ARG A 25 14.54 11.74 -1.54
C ARG A 25 15.73 10.97 -2.10
N LYS A 26 16.49 10.29 -1.23
CA LYS A 26 17.62 9.49 -1.67
C LYS A 26 17.11 8.35 -2.56
N PRO A 27 17.81 8.01 -3.65
CA PRO A 27 17.42 6.92 -4.57
C PRO A 27 17.78 5.54 -4.00
N VAL A 28 17.34 5.26 -2.76
CA VAL A 28 17.67 4.03 -2.02
C VAL A 28 16.75 2.85 -2.38
N LEU A 29 15.63 3.11 -3.06
CA LEU A 29 14.72 2.06 -3.52
C LEU A 29 15.24 1.42 -4.81
N THR A 30 16.43 0.82 -4.73
CA THR A 30 17.11 0.13 -5.82
C THR A 30 17.74 -1.18 -5.31
N GLY A 31 18.07 -2.11 -6.22
CA GLY A 31 18.64 -3.40 -5.86
C GLY A 31 17.69 -4.30 -5.05
N THR A 32 18.14 -4.79 -3.90
CA THR A 32 17.38 -5.71 -3.02
C THR A 32 16.41 -5.00 -2.08
N ILE A 33 16.56 -3.70 -1.87
CA ILE A 33 15.78 -2.91 -0.90
C ILE A 33 14.28 -2.87 -1.25
N PRO A 34 13.85 -2.66 -2.52
CA PRO A 34 12.44 -2.63 -2.87
C PRO A 34 11.67 -3.91 -2.51
N ALA A 35 12.27 -5.07 -2.74
CA ALA A 35 11.63 -6.36 -2.46
C ALA A 35 11.39 -6.55 -0.95
N PHE A 36 12.39 -6.19 -0.14
CA PHE A 36 12.24 -6.20 1.33
C PHE A 36 11.10 -5.27 1.79
N VAL A 37 11.08 -4.02 1.31
CA VAL A 37 10.04 -3.05 1.68
C VAL A 37 8.65 -3.52 1.24
N GLN A 38 8.53 -4.11 0.05
CA GLN A 38 7.26 -4.66 -0.43
C GLN A 38 6.72 -5.77 0.47
N ASN A 39 7.58 -6.70 0.89
CA ASN A 39 7.18 -7.78 1.80
C ASN A 39 6.70 -7.22 3.15
N GLN A 40 7.41 -6.23 3.70
CA GLN A 40 7.00 -5.61 4.97
C GLN A 40 5.67 -4.87 4.88
N ILE A 41 5.33 -4.26 3.74
CA ILE A 41 4.03 -3.60 3.54
C ILE A 41 2.89 -4.62 3.42
N GLN A 42 3.16 -5.80 2.83
CA GLN A 42 2.15 -6.85 2.66
C GLN A 42 1.86 -7.64 3.94
N GLU A 43 2.80 -7.68 4.89
CA GLU A 43 2.63 -8.34 6.19
C GLU A 43 1.77 -7.53 7.18
N ILE A 44 1.57 -6.24 6.93
CA ILE A 44 0.76 -5.33 7.77
C ILE A 44 -0.73 -5.48 7.44
#